data_AF-G0QPK5-F1
#
_entry.id   AF-G0QPK5-F1
#
_cell.length_a   1.000
_cell.length_b   1.000
_cell.length_c   1.000
_cell.angle_alpha   90.00
_cell.angle_beta   90.00
_cell.angle_gamma   90.00
#
_symmetry.space_group_name_H-M   'P 1'
#
loop_
_entity.id
_entity.type
_entity.pdbx_description
1 polymer ?
#
loop_
_entity_poly.entity_id
_entity_poly.type
_entity_poly.pdbx_seq_one_letter_code
_entity_poly.pdbx_strand_id
1 'polypeptide(L)'
;MLQRLEESEFDDEYKGFIPSQGEIVYIGAKNRECGYYLTGINQCRRRMIKEAGSNDSDNYAMAFLPCKRLVDAHYRCMTNYSHGNTLEEVPEVAQQSAQKFLNCTFNQLNSMLQCRRDFDSIVRDIYRAGNHNLNFK
;
A
#
# COMPACT_ATOMS: atom_id res chain seq x y z
N MET A 1 36.72 11.15 -24.99
CA MET A 1 36.96 12.18 -23.95
C MET A 1 35.62 12.86 -23.71
N LEU A 2 34.87 12.40 -22.70
CA LEU A 2 33.53 12.92 -22.38
C LEU A 2 33.71 14.13 -21.44
N GLN A 3 33.19 15.29 -21.85
CA GLN A 3 33.18 16.50 -21.02
C GLN A 3 32.29 16.26 -19.79
N ARG A 4 32.81 16.60 -18.61
CA ARG A 4 32.02 16.71 -17.37
C ARG A 4 31.01 17.84 -17.56
N LEU A 5 29.74 17.55 -17.30
CA LEU A 5 28.75 18.58 -16.98
C LEU A 5 29.13 19.13 -15.60
N GLU A 6 29.53 20.40 -15.57
CA GLU A 6 29.79 21.15 -14.35
C GLU A 6 28.48 21.42 -13.60
N GLU A 7 28.49 21.02 -12.32
CA GLU A 7 27.86 21.66 -11.17
C GLU A 7 26.49 22.31 -11.37
N SER A 8 25.43 21.50 -11.30
CA SER A 8 24.09 21.96 -10.94
C SER A 8 24.01 22.10 -9.41
N GLU A 9 23.82 23.33 -8.93
CA GLU A 9 23.64 23.72 -7.52
C GLU A 9 22.40 23.08 -6.85
N PHE A 10 21.65 22.25 -7.59
CA PHE A 10 20.42 21.59 -7.18
C PHE A 10 20.49 20.06 -7.25
N ASP A 11 21.61 19.46 -7.67
CA ASP A 11 21.71 18.01 -7.93
C ASP A 11 21.78 17.15 -6.66
N ASP A 12 22.03 17.75 -5.49
CA ASP A 12 22.17 17.01 -4.23
C ASP A 12 20.85 16.78 -3.47
N GLU A 13 19.74 17.48 -3.77
CA GLU A 13 18.54 17.44 -2.91
C GLU A 13 17.35 16.62 -3.41
N TYR A 14 17.36 16.14 -4.65
CA TYR A 14 16.33 15.22 -5.13
C TYR A 14 16.93 14.09 -5.95
N LYS A 15 17.51 13.08 -5.27
CA LYS A 15 17.60 11.74 -5.85
C LYS A 15 16.17 11.21 -6.03
N GLY A 16 15.51 11.63 -7.10
CA GLY A 16 14.25 11.06 -7.55
C GLY A 16 14.48 9.56 -7.78
N PHE A 17 13.92 8.73 -6.91
CA PHE A 17 13.99 7.29 -7.08
C PHE A 17 13.10 6.90 -8.27
N ILE A 18 13.72 6.50 -9.38
CA ILE A 18 13.02 6.01 -10.56
C ILE A 18 12.81 4.49 -10.40
N PRO A 19 11.56 4.00 -10.33
CA PRO A 19 11.28 2.56 -10.27
C PRO A 19 11.81 1.82 -11.49
N SER A 20 12.24 0.57 -11.31
CA SER A 20 12.62 -0.28 -12.44
C SER A 20 11.38 -0.65 -13.28
N GLN A 21 11.58 -0.96 -14.57
CA GLN A 21 10.50 -1.45 -15.43
C GLN A 21 9.84 -2.71 -14.85
N GLY A 22 10.63 -3.62 -14.27
CA GLY A 22 10.13 -4.83 -13.61
C GLY A 22 9.23 -4.53 -12.41
N GLU A 23 9.59 -3.53 -11.59
CA GLU A 23 8.77 -3.09 -10.46
C GLU A 23 7.41 -2.54 -10.93
N ILE A 24 7.42 -1.68 -11.97
CA ILE A 24 6.21 -1.08 -12.52
C ILE A 24 5.27 -2.16 -13.05
N VAL A 25 5.79 -3.09 -13.84
CA VAL A 25 5.01 -4.20 -14.42
C VAL A 25 4.47 -5.10 -13.32
N TYR A 26 5.29 -5.46 -12.33
CA TYR A 26 4.88 -6.30 -11.21
C TYR A 26 3.71 -5.68 -10.43
N ILE A 27 3.83 -4.41 -10.04
CA ILE A 27 2.77 -3.71 -9.30
C ILE A 27 1.52 -3.53 -10.15
N GLY A 28 1.69 -3.18 -11.43
CA GLY A 28 0.57 -3.06 -12.36
C GLY A 28 -0.21 -4.38 -12.50
N ALA A 29 0.50 -5.49 -12.66
CA ALA A 29 -0.11 -6.82 -12.71
C ALA A 29 -0.84 -7.17 -11.41
N LYS A 30 -0.20 -6.93 -10.26
CA LYS A 30 -0.81 -7.19 -8.95
C LYS A 30 -2.03 -6.33 -8.67
N ASN A 31 -2.02 -5.07 -9.09
CA ASN A 31 -3.16 -4.18 -8.98
C ASN A 31 -4.35 -4.66 -9.81
N ARG A 32 -4.08 -5.23 -10.98
CA ARG A 32 -5.12 -5.83 -11.82
C ARG A 32 -5.68 -7.11 -11.20
N GLU A 33 -4.81 -7.99 -10.71
CA GLU A 33 -5.18 -9.28 -10.12
C GLU A 33 -5.96 -9.12 -8.81
N CYS A 34 -5.46 -8.27 -7.91
CA CYS A 34 -5.99 -8.09 -6.56
C CYS A 34 -6.97 -6.91 -6.43
N GLY A 35 -7.25 -6.20 -7.53
CA GLY A 35 -8.05 -4.98 -7.53
C GLY A 35 -9.49 -5.16 -7.04
N TYR A 36 -10.05 -6.37 -7.12
CA TYR A 36 -11.38 -6.66 -6.59
C TYR A 36 -11.48 -6.45 -5.06
N TYR A 37 -10.40 -6.65 -4.32
CA TYR A 37 -10.38 -6.38 -2.88
C TYR A 37 -10.55 -4.89 -2.60
N LEU A 38 -9.94 -4.02 -3.40
CA LEU A 38 -10.12 -2.56 -3.25
C LEU A 38 -11.60 -2.17 -3.38
N THR A 39 -12.31 -2.76 -4.34
CA THR A 39 -13.76 -2.55 -4.48
C THR A 39 -14.51 -3.04 -3.24
N GLY A 40 -14.20 -4.24 -2.74
CA GLY A 40 -14.82 -4.81 -1.54
C GLY A 40 -14.59 -3.95 -0.28
N ILE A 41 -13.37 -3.45 -0.09
CA ILE A 41 -13.00 -2.58 1.04
C ILE A 41 -13.81 -1.28 0.98
N ASN A 42 -13.91 -0.67 -0.19
CA ASN A 42 -14.70 0.55 -0.38
C ASN A 42 -16.20 0.33 -0.14
N GLN A 43 -16.75 -0.80 -0.55
CA GLN A 43 -18.15 -1.16 -0.26
C GLN A 43 -18.37 -1.39 1.24
N CYS A 44 -17.47 -2.14 1.89
CA CYS A 44 -17.50 -2.36 3.34
C CYS A 44 -17.50 -1.03 4.09
N ARG A 45 -16.54 -0.13 3.79
CA ARG A 45 -16.48 1.21 4.37
C ARG A 45 -17.80 1.97 4.23
N ARG A 46 -18.35 2.02 3.00
CA ARG A 46 -19.60 2.76 2.74
C ARG A 46 -20.75 2.23 3.57
N ARG A 47 -20.85 0.90 3.71
CA ARG A 47 -21.86 0.26 4.57
C ARG A 47 -21.66 0.64 6.03
N MET A 48 -20.43 0.56 6.53
CA MET A 48 -20.14 0.87 7.93
C MET A 48 -20.37 2.34 8.28
N ILE A 49 -20.00 3.28 7.39
CA ILE A 49 -20.34 4.72 7.57
C ILE A 49 -21.85 4.92 7.59
N LYS A 50 -22.59 4.22 6.73
CA LYS A 50 -24.06 4.28 6.71
C LYS A 50 -24.68 3.74 8.01
N GLU A 51 -24.12 2.67 8.57
CA GLU A 51 -24.56 2.10 9.85
C GLU A 51 -24.18 2.97 11.05
N ALA A 52 -23.06 3.70 10.99
CA ALA A 52 -22.65 4.66 12.02
C ALA A 52 -23.57 5.90 12.08
N GLY A 53 -24.11 6.34 10.94
CA GLY A 53 -25.12 7.40 10.84
C GLY A 53 -24.59 8.83 11.05
N SER A 54 -23.75 9.06 12.06
CA SER A 54 -23.09 10.34 12.33
C SER A 54 -21.61 10.17 12.67
N ASN A 55 -20.83 11.24 12.46
CA ASN A 55 -19.40 11.26 12.76
C ASN A 55 -19.10 11.20 14.28
N ASP A 56 -20.08 11.58 15.11
CA ASP A 56 -19.94 11.63 16.57
C ASP A 56 -20.33 10.30 17.25
N SER A 57 -20.74 9.29 16.47
CA SER A 57 -21.07 7.98 17.03
C SER A 57 -19.81 7.18 17.36
N ASP A 58 -19.84 6.40 18.45
CA ASP A 58 -18.76 5.45 18.78
C ASP A 58 -18.51 4.45 17.64
N ASN A 59 -19.57 4.17 16.87
CA ASN A 59 -19.53 3.31 15.69
C ASN A 59 -18.79 3.93 14.50
N TYR A 60 -18.64 5.26 14.45
CA TYR A 60 -17.90 5.94 13.40
C TYR A 60 -16.40 5.67 13.47
N ALA A 61 -15.82 5.72 14.68
CA ALA A 61 -14.42 5.38 14.91
C ALA A 61 -14.16 3.88 14.63
N MET A 62 -15.13 3.02 14.95
CA MET A 62 -15.05 1.60 14.64
C MET A 62 -15.37 1.27 13.19
N ALA A 63 -15.99 2.18 12.41
CA ALA A 63 -16.59 1.86 11.12
C ALA A 63 -15.61 1.21 10.13
N PHE A 64 -14.31 1.54 10.21
CA PHE A 64 -13.34 0.95 9.28
C PHE A 64 -12.73 -0.37 9.77
N LEU A 65 -12.76 -0.66 11.08
CA LEU A 65 -12.16 -1.86 11.67
C LEU A 65 -12.78 -3.17 11.13
N PRO A 66 -14.11 -3.30 10.94
CA PRO A 66 -14.72 -4.49 10.32
C PRO A 66 -14.18 -4.80 8.92
N CYS A 67 -13.67 -3.80 8.21
CA CYS A 67 -13.11 -3.97 6.87
C CYS A 67 -11.66 -4.48 6.90
N LYS A 68 -11.01 -4.56 8.07
CA LYS A 68 -9.61 -5.01 8.22
C LYS A 68 -9.36 -6.37 7.57
N ARG A 69 -10.28 -7.33 7.69
CA ARG A 69 -10.11 -8.66 7.06
C ARG A 69 -9.97 -8.58 5.54
N LEU A 70 -10.66 -7.64 4.88
CA LEU A 70 -10.55 -7.42 3.44
C LEU A 70 -9.24 -6.71 3.09
N VAL A 71 -8.80 -5.77 3.93
CA VAL A 71 -7.50 -5.11 3.79
C VAL A 71 -6.35 -6.12 3.89
N ASP A 72 -6.38 -6.99 4.90
CA ASP A 72 -5.38 -8.06 5.06
C ASP A 72 -5.43 -9.07 3.91
N ALA A 73 -6.62 -9.38 3.37
CA ALA A 73 -6.75 -10.21 2.18
C ALA A 73 -6.16 -9.54 0.93
N HIS A 74 -6.38 -8.23 0.76
CA HIS A 74 -5.75 -7.46 -0.30
C HIS A 74 -4.23 -7.53 -0.20
N TYR A 75 -3.69 -7.34 1.02
CA TYR A 75 -2.27 -7.43 1.29
C TYR A 75 -1.71 -8.80 0.87
N ARG A 76 -2.29 -9.90 1.37
CA ARG A 76 -1.85 -11.26 1.02
C ARG A 76 -1.84 -11.50 -0.48
N CYS A 77 -2.88 -11.06 -1.20
CA CYS A 77 -2.92 -11.20 -2.66
C CYS A 77 -1.77 -10.43 -3.34
N MET A 78 -1.51 -9.20 -2.89
CA MET A 78 -0.47 -8.33 -3.45
C MET A 78 0.95 -8.85 -3.18
N THR A 79 1.12 -9.62 -2.10
CA THR A 79 2.40 -10.22 -1.70
C THR A 79 2.52 -11.69 -2.03
N ASN A 80 1.63 -12.27 -2.86
CA ASN A 80 1.61 -13.71 -3.16
C ASN A 80 1.58 -14.60 -1.91
N TYR A 81 0.94 -14.14 -0.82
CA TYR A 81 0.81 -14.87 0.45
C TYR A 81 2.16 -15.20 1.12
N SER A 82 3.28 -14.59 0.71
CA SER A 82 4.61 -14.99 1.18
C SER A 82 5.13 -14.20 2.38
N HIS A 83 4.41 -13.18 2.86
CA HIS A 83 4.90 -12.21 3.84
C HIS A 83 3.93 -12.00 5.01
N GLY A 84 3.48 -13.09 5.62
CA GLY A 84 2.51 -13.04 6.71
C GLY A 84 1.06 -12.90 6.24
N ASN A 85 0.15 -12.96 7.19
CA ASN A 85 -1.29 -12.95 6.95
C ASN A 85 -1.93 -11.58 7.08
N THR A 86 -1.30 -10.65 7.79
CA THR A 86 -1.85 -9.32 8.08
C THR A 86 -0.80 -8.23 7.85
N LEU A 87 -1.26 -6.99 7.79
CA LEU A 87 -0.38 -5.83 7.65
C LEU A 87 0.54 -5.58 8.86
N GLU A 88 0.22 -6.15 10.01
CA GLU A 88 1.07 -6.11 11.21
C GLU A 88 2.25 -7.09 11.13
N GLU A 89 2.14 -8.10 10.27
CA GLU A 89 3.16 -9.16 10.07
C GLU A 89 4.11 -8.84 8.91
N VAL A 90 4.06 -7.63 8.35
CA VAL A 90 4.94 -7.22 7.24
C VAL A 90 6.42 -7.32 7.66
N PRO A 91 7.33 -7.65 6.72
CA PRO A 91 8.76 -7.65 7.00
C PRO A 91 9.24 -6.24 7.37
N GLU A 92 10.33 -6.18 8.13
CA GLU A 92 10.90 -4.94 8.68
C GLU A 92 11.10 -3.85 7.62
N VAL A 93 11.55 -4.24 6.42
CA VAL A 93 11.75 -3.34 5.26
C VAL A 93 10.51 -2.54 4.87
N ALA A 94 9.31 -3.04 5.18
CA ALA A 94 8.03 -2.45 4.79
C ALA A 94 7.22 -1.93 5.99
N GLN A 95 7.72 -2.07 7.22
CA GLN A 95 7.00 -1.67 8.44
C GLN A 95 6.66 -0.19 8.46
N GLN A 96 7.58 0.68 8.02
CA GLN A 96 7.33 2.12 8.00
C GLN A 96 6.18 2.49 7.04
N SER A 97 6.16 1.88 5.85
CA SER A 97 5.10 2.05 4.86
C SER A 97 3.77 1.49 5.36
N ALA A 98 3.80 0.34 6.04
CA ALA A 98 2.62 -0.26 6.65
C ALA A 98 2.03 0.64 7.74
N GLN A 99 2.87 1.19 8.62
CA GLN A 99 2.41 2.11 9.67
C GLN A 99 1.77 3.37 9.08
N LYS A 100 2.36 3.95 8.02
CA LYS A 100 1.76 5.10 7.31
C LYS A 100 0.40 4.75 6.73
N PHE A 101 0.29 3.60 6.08
CA PHE A 101 -0.98 3.12 5.54
C PHE A 101 -2.03 2.88 6.63
N LEU A 102 -1.66 2.22 7.72
CA LEU A 102 -2.55 1.95 8.85
C LEU A 102 -3.02 3.25 9.50
N ASN A 103 -2.12 4.22 9.70
CA ASN A 103 -2.48 5.53 10.23
C ASN A 103 -3.44 6.28 9.31
N CYS A 104 -3.16 6.31 8.00
CA CYS A 104 -4.02 6.96 7.03
C CYS A 104 -5.42 6.31 6.99
N THR A 105 -5.48 4.99 7.02
CA THR A 105 -6.74 4.26 6.81
C THR A 105 -7.56 4.11 8.08
N PHE A 106 -6.94 3.69 9.19
CA PHE A 106 -7.64 3.35 10.43
C PHE A 106 -7.66 4.50 11.45
N ASN A 107 -6.62 5.32 11.54
CA ASN A 107 -6.61 6.45 12.49
C ASN A 107 -7.28 7.69 11.89
N GLN A 108 -7.02 7.99 10.61
CA GLN A 108 -7.60 9.16 9.93
C GLN A 108 -8.91 8.85 9.18
N LEU A 109 -9.34 7.58 9.16
CA LEU A 109 -10.58 7.12 8.53
C LEU A 109 -10.71 7.46 7.03
N ASN A 110 -9.57 7.67 6.37
CA ASN A 110 -9.51 7.94 4.94
C ASN A 110 -9.88 6.69 4.13
N SER A 111 -10.34 6.92 2.90
CA SER A 111 -10.56 5.81 1.97
C SER A 111 -9.23 5.16 1.57
N MET A 112 -9.25 3.87 1.25
CA MET A 112 -8.06 3.17 0.77
C MET A 112 -7.50 3.78 -0.52
N LEU A 113 -8.34 4.45 -1.33
CA LEU A 113 -7.89 5.17 -2.51
C LEU A 113 -6.99 6.37 -2.15
N GLN A 114 -7.29 7.09 -1.07
CA GLN A 114 -6.46 8.19 -0.58
C GLN A 114 -5.14 7.67 0.02
N CYS A 115 -5.20 6.55 0.74
CA CYS A 115 -4.03 5.91 1.36
C CYS A 115 -3.27 4.99 0.40
N ARG A 116 -3.65 4.95 -0.88
CA ARG A 116 -3.17 3.97 -1.85
C ARG A 116 -1.66 3.99 -2.04
N ARG A 117 -1.11 5.21 -2.04
CA ARG A 117 0.34 5.42 -2.20
C ARG A 117 1.13 4.70 -1.12
N ASP A 118 0.70 4.78 0.15
CA ASP A 118 1.39 4.13 1.25
C ASP A 118 1.28 2.61 1.16
N PHE A 119 0.11 2.11 0.76
CA PHE A 119 -0.09 0.69 0.52
C PHE A 119 0.81 0.15 -0.61
N ASP A 120 0.90 0.87 -1.72
CA ASP A 120 1.79 0.49 -2.83
C ASP A 120 3.26 0.54 -2.41
N SER A 121 3.65 1.45 -1.51
CA SER A 121 5.00 1.47 -0.94
C SER A 121 5.33 0.20 -0.18
N ILE A 122 4.39 -0.39 0.59
CA ILE A 122 4.60 -1.68 1.27
C ILE A 122 5.04 -2.76 0.26
N VAL A 123 4.31 -2.85 -0.86
CA VAL A 123 4.56 -3.85 -1.89
C VAL A 123 5.86 -3.57 -2.64
N ARG A 124 6.19 -2.29 -2.85
CA ARG A 124 7.48 -1.85 -3.42
C ARG A 124 8.66 -2.19 -2.53
N ASP A 125 8.55 -1.93 -1.23
CA ASP A 125 9.61 -2.19 -0.26
C ASP A 125 9.91 -3.70 -0.20
N ILE A 126 8.86 -4.53 -0.17
CA ILE A 126 8.97 -5.99 -0.26
C ILE A 126 9.59 -6.42 -1.60
N TYR A 127 9.14 -5.83 -2.71
CA TYR A 127 9.72 -6.13 -4.03
C TYR A 127 11.20 -5.77 -4.07
N ARG A 128 11.62 -4.61 -3.58
CA ARG A 128 13.03 -4.19 -3.67
C ARG A 128 13.96 -4.99 -2.76
N ALA A 129 13.44 -5.55 -1.68
CA ALA A 129 14.21 -6.40 -0.76
C ALA A 129 14.62 -7.76 -1.35
N GLY A 130 14.34 -8.06 -2.62
CA GLY A 130 14.67 -9.36 -3.22
C GLY A 130 13.75 -10.50 -2.76
N ASN A 131 12.75 -10.18 -1.93
CA ASN A 131 11.84 -11.12 -1.29
C ASN A 131 10.66 -11.54 -2.20
N HIS A 132 10.96 -11.65 -3.48
CA HIS A 132 9.98 -11.96 -4.50
C HIS A 132 10.29 -13.35 -5.05
N ASN A 133 9.39 -14.30 -4.81
CA ASN A 133 9.34 -15.54 -5.57
C ASN A 133 8.88 -15.22 -7.01
N LEU A 134 9.75 -14.55 -7.78
CA LEU A 134 9.49 -14.19 -9.19
C LEU A 134 9.68 -15.42 -10.07
N ASN A 135 8.75 -16.36 -10.01
CA ASN A 135 8.58 -17.28 -11.11
C ASN A 135 7.76 -16.58 -12.19
N PHE A 136 8.43 -15.78 -13.03
CA PHE A 136 7.91 -15.45 -14.35
C PHE A 136 8.12 -16.69 -15.23
N LYS A 137 7.06 -17.49 -15.40
CA LYS A 137 6.97 -18.47 -16.49
C LYS A 137 6.33 -17.80 -17.70
#